data_AF-A0A5B0GPT3-F1
#
_entry.id   AF-A0A5B0GPT3-F1
#
_cell.length_a   1.000
_cell.length_b   1.000
_cell.length_c   1.000
_cell.angle_alpha   90.00
_cell.angle_beta   90.00
_cell.angle_gamma   90.00
#
_symmetry.space_group_name_H-M   'P 1'
#
loop_
_entity.id
_entity.type
_entity.pdbx_description
1 polymer ?
#
loop_
_entity_poly.entity_id
_entity_poly.type
_entity_poly.pdbx_seq_one_letter_code
_entity_poly.pdbx_strand_id
1 'polypeptide(L)'
;MSILGYSVATLDEFVGKELGVSDWVTIDQARIDAFAQCTGDKQWIHVDVERAARESPFGGTIAHGYLTLSLLASLAIEVGLIPADASAGLNYGLDKVRFITPVRAGARVRRERRIDSRAI
;
A
#
# COMPACT_ATOMS: atom_id res chain seq x y z
N MET A 1 10.79 -9.42 -9.02
CA MET A 1 12.25 -9.30 -9.19
C MET A 1 12.93 -9.92 -7.98
N SER A 2 14.03 -10.66 -8.13
CA SER A 2 14.82 -11.16 -6.99
C SER A 2 16.04 -10.25 -6.77
N ILE A 3 16.21 -9.74 -5.56
CA ILE A 3 17.38 -8.95 -5.18
C ILE A 3 18.55 -9.93 -4.99
N LEU A 4 19.65 -9.71 -5.72
CA LEU A 4 20.77 -10.65 -5.76
C LEU A 4 21.44 -10.71 -4.38
N GLY A 5 21.59 -11.93 -3.84
CA GLY A 5 22.13 -12.13 -2.49
C GLY A 5 21.18 -11.81 -1.35
N TYR A 6 19.89 -11.55 -1.60
CA TYR A 6 18.90 -11.28 -0.57
C TYR A 6 18.24 -12.58 -0.06
N SER A 7 18.58 -12.95 1.17
CA SER A 7 18.06 -14.14 1.87
C SER A 7 17.70 -13.80 3.32
N VAL A 8 17.09 -14.74 4.04
CA VAL A 8 16.85 -14.57 5.49
C VAL A 8 18.17 -14.33 6.25
N ALA A 9 19.27 -14.96 5.83
CA ALA A 9 20.56 -14.86 6.49
C ALA A 9 21.31 -13.54 6.20
N THR A 10 21.09 -12.92 5.04
CA THR A 10 21.81 -11.71 4.60
C THR A 10 20.99 -10.43 4.75
N LEU A 11 19.77 -10.52 5.28
CA LEU A 11 18.82 -9.41 5.43
C LEU A 11 19.44 -8.18 6.11
N ASP A 12 20.31 -8.38 7.10
CA ASP A 12 20.99 -7.32 7.84
C ASP A 12 21.93 -6.49 6.95
N GLU A 13 22.50 -7.07 5.89
CA GLU A 13 23.34 -6.36 4.93
C GLU A 13 22.55 -5.36 4.06
N PHE A 14 21.22 -5.45 4.09
CA PHE A 14 20.32 -4.61 3.32
C PHE A 14 19.66 -3.51 4.17
N VAL A 15 19.97 -3.44 5.47
CA VAL A 15 19.56 -2.32 6.33
C VAL A 15 20.11 -1.01 5.77
N GLY A 16 19.25 0.00 5.70
CA GLY A 16 19.58 1.30 5.14
C GLY A 16 19.68 1.35 3.62
N LYS A 17 19.43 0.24 2.89
CA LYS A 17 19.42 0.22 1.41
C LYS A 17 18.00 0.36 0.86
N GLU A 18 17.89 0.97 -0.31
CA GLU A 18 16.66 0.95 -1.11
C GLU A 18 16.50 -0.42 -1.77
N LEU A 19 15.29 -0.99 -1.65
CA LEU A 19 14.99 -2.35 -2.15
C LEU A 19 14.06 -2.34 -3.38
N GLY A 20 14.06 -1.21 -4.08
CA GLY A 20 13.30 -1.03 -5.30
C GLY A 20 12.00 -0.25 -5.13
N VAL A 21 11.38 -0.04 -6.28
CA VAL A 21 10.17 0.73 -6.47
C VAL A 21 9.15 -0.20 -7.12
N SER A 22 7.93 -0.24 -6.61
CA SER A 22 6.88 -1.03 -7.23
C SER A 22 6.42 -0.40 -8.53
N ASP A 23 5.74 -1.18 -9.35
CA ASP A 23 4.96 -0.65 -10.45
C ASP A 23 3.83 0.25 -9.94
N TRP A 24 3.31 1.05 -10.86
CA TRP A 24 2.14 1.89 -10.60
C TRP A 24 0.87 1.04 -10.52
N VAL A 25 0.09 1.25 -9.47
CA VAL A 25 -1.24 0.65 -9.31
C VAL A 25 -2.30 1.74 -9.43
N THR A 26 -3.25 1.55 -10.35
CA THR A 26 -4.43 2.40 -10.46
C THR A 26 -5.42 2.07 -9.35
N ILE A 27 -5.91 3.11 -8.68
CA ILE A 27 -6.93 3.03 -7.63
C ILE A 27 -8.25 3.50 -8.23
N ASP A 28 -8.92 2.60 -8.94
CA ASP A 28 -10.23 2.86 -9.54
C ASP A 28 -11.38 2.74 -8.54
N GLN A 29 -12.56 3.18 -8.96
CA GLN A 29 -13.76 3.11 -8.13
C GLN A 29 -14.13 1.68 -7.75
N ALA A 30 -13.95 0.71 -8.65
CA ALA A 30 -14.28 -0.68 -8.39
C ALA A 30 -13.46 -1.26 -7.22
N ARG A 31 -12.16 -0.94 -7.14
CA ARG A 31 -11.31 -1.33 -6.01
C ARG A 31 -11.76 -0.64 -4.71
N ILE A 32 -12.11 0.64 -4.77
CA ILE A 32 -12.62 1.41 -3.62
C ILE A 32 -13.91 0.78 -3.09
N ASP A 33 -14.85 0.46 -3.98
CA ASP A 33 -16.13 -0.15 -3.64
C ASP A 33 -15.95 -1.57 -3.08
N ALA A 34 -15.05 -2.37 -3.67
CA ALA A 34 -14.74 -3.70 -3.15
C ALA A 34 -14.13 -3.64 -1.74
N PHE A 35 -13.28 -2.64 -1.46
CA PHE A 35 -12.74 -2.43 -0.12
C PHE A 35 -13.83 -2.00 0.87
N ALA A 36 -14.74 -1.11 0.45
CA ALA A 36 -15.90 -0.73 1.26
C ALA A 36 -16.81 -1.92 1.57
N GLN A 37 -17.01 -2.83 0.62
CA GLN A 37 -17.78 -4.07 0.82
C GLN A 37 -17.08 -5.01 1.80
N CYS A 38 -15.76 -5.18 1.67
CA CYS A 38 -14.95 -6.05 2.51
C CYS A 38 -14.89 -5.56 3.97
N THR A 39 -14.78 -4.24 4.17
CA THR A 39 -14.54 -3.66 5.50
C THR A 39 -15.80 -3.09 6.16
N GLY A 40 -16.86 -2.86 5.40
CA GLY A 40 -18.06 -2.17 5.87
C GLY A 40 -17.95 -0.64 5.89
N ASP A 41 -16.79 -0.05 5.57
CA ASP A 41 -16.63 1.41 5.47
C ASP A 41 -17.25 1.92 4.16
N LYS A 42 -18.54 2.23 4.25
CA LYS A 42 -19.37 2.77 3.15
C LYS A 42 -19.57 4.28 3.28
N GLN A 43 -18.65 5.00 3.90
CA GLN A 43 -18.75 6.46 3.98
C GLN A 43 -18.85 7.06 2.58
N TRP A 44 -19.77 8.02 2.39
CA TRP A 44 -20.16 8.54 1.07
C TRP A 44 -18.99 9.10 0.25
N ILE A 45 -17.95 9.65 0.90
CA ILE A 45 -16.76 10.17 0.21
C ILE A 45 -15.96 9.09 -0.54
N HIS A 46 -16.22 7.82 -0.26
CA HIS A 46 -15.58 6.68 -0.91
C HIS A 46 -16.47 6.08 -2.01
N VAL A 47 -17.78 5.94 -1.76
CA VAL A 47 -18.66 5.07 -2.58
C VAL A 47 -19.78 5.81 -3.32
N ASP A 48 -20.14 7.02 -2.91
CA ASP A 48 -21.21 7.80 -3.55
C ASP A 48 -20.60 8.77 -4.56
N VAL A 49 -20.40 8.28 -5.79
CA VAL A 49 -19.74 9.04 -6.87
C VAL A 49 -20.45 10.36 -7.16
N GLU A 50 -21.78 10.34 -7.22
CA GLU A 50 -22.55 11.52 -7.57
C GLU A 50 -22.52 12.57 -6.47
N ARG A 51 -22.73 12.14 -5.21
CA ARG A 51 -22.65 13.05 -4.06
C ARG A 51 -21.23 13.57 -3.88
N ALA A 52 -20.22 12.71 -4.03
CA ALA A 52 -18.82 13.12 -3.93
C ALA A 52 -18.45 14.16 -4.99
N ALA A 53 -18.92 14.02 -6.23
CA ALA A 53 -18.71 15.03 -7.26
C ALA A 53 -19.33 16.40 -6.90
N ARG A 54 -20.48 16.42 -6.21
CA ARG A 54 -21.20 17.65 -5.86
C ARG A 54 -20.72 18.30 -4.56
N GLU A 55 -20.44 17.50 -3.54
CA GLU A 55 -20.30 17.96 -2.14
C GLU A 55 -18.90 17.74 -1.58
N SER A 56 -18.10 16.84 -2.15
CA SER A 56 -16.78 16.52 -1.59
C SER A 56 -15.81 17.69 -1.82
N PRO A 57 -15.03 18.11 -0.81
CA PRO A 57 -13.96 19.09 -1.00
C PRO A 57 -12.85 18.57 -1.95
N PHE A 58 -12.87 17.28 -2.30
CA PHE A 58 -11.91 16.65 -3.20
C PHE A 58 -12.39 16.63 -4.66
N GLY A 59 -13.64 17.05 -4.95
CA GLY A 59 -14.21 17.08 -6.30
C GLY A 59 -14.52 15.71 -6.89
N GLY A 60 -14.72 14.70 -6.03
CA GLY A 60 -14.95 13.32 -6.40
C GLY A 60 -14.69 12.37 -5.24
N THR A 61 -14.83 11.07 -5.50
CA THR A 61 -14.52 10.03 -4.52
C THR A 61 -13.01 9.92 -4.29
N ILE A 62 -12.67 9.56 -3.06
CA ILE A 62 -11.30 9.26 -2.67
C ILE A 62 -11.23 7.84 -2.12
N ALA A 63 -10.07 7.20 -2.26
CA ALA A 63 -9.82 5.89 -1.68
C ALA A 63 -9.80 5.95 -0.16
N HIS A 64 -10.15 4.84 0.48
CA HIS A 64 -9.92 4.66 1.91
C HIS A 64 -8.42 4.77 2.21
N GLY A 65 -8.06 5.44 3.30
CA GLY A 65 -6.67 5.46 3.77
C GLY A 65 -6.16 4.03 4.01
N TYR A 66 -7.00 3.18 4.61
CA TYR A 66 -6.69 1.77 4.86
C TYR A 66 -6.57 0.93 3.59
N LEU A 67 -7.30 1.26 2.51
CA LEU A 67 -7.06 0.63 1.21
C LEU A 67 -5.63 0.93 0.75
N THR A 68 -5.23 2.19 0.76
CA THR A 68 -3.86 2.59 0.37
C THR A 68 -2.79 1.91 1.23
N LEU A 69 -3.03 1.83 2.54
CA LEU A 69 -2.11 1.16 3.47
C LEU A 69 -2.01 -0.35 3.20
N SER A 70 -3.13 -1.03 2.93
CA SER A 70 -3.17 -2.47 2.69
C SER A 70 -2.37 -2.91 1.45
N LEU A 71 -2.23 -2.03 0.45
CA LEU A 71 -1.42 -2.28 -0.75
C LEU A 71 0.07 -2.48 -0.43
N LEU A 72 0.56 -2.01 0.74
CA LEU A 72 1.96 -2.20 1.10
C LEU A 72 2.38 -3.68 1.11
N ALA A 73 1.47 -4.60 1.47
CA ALA A 73 1.74 -6.03 1.50
C ALA A 73 1.89 -6.60 0.08
N SER A 74 0.94 -6.33 -0.82
CA SER A 74 1.02 -6.82 -2.21
C SER A 74 2.21 -6.22 -2.96
N LEU A 75 2.44 -4.91 -2.78
CA LEU A 75 3.58 -4.24 -3.41
C LEU A 75 4.92 -4.69 -2.81
N ALA A 76 4.97 -5.16 -1.55
CA ALA A 76 6.16 -5.78 -0.97
C ALA A 76 6.52 -7.08 -1.69
N ILE A 77 5.52 -7.91 -1.97
CA ILE A 77 5.69 -9.20 -2.63
C ILE A 77 6.17 -8.98 -4.07
N GLU A 78 5.55 -8.05 -4.78
CA GLU A 78 5.90 -7.69 -6.16
C GLU A 78 7.39 -7.32 -6.32
N VAL A 79 7.90 -6.48 -5.41
CA VAL A 79 9.31 -6.04 -5.43
C VAL A 79 10.28 -7.06 -4.85
N GLY A 80 9.80 -8.22 -4.37
CA GLY A 80 10.66 -9.28 -3.82
C GLY A 80 11.20 -8.99 -2.42
N LEU A 81 10.45 -8.24 -1.60
CA LEU A 81 10.86 -7.91 -0.23
C LEU A 81 10.84 -9.11 0.71
N ILE A 82 10.02 -10.12 0.43
CA ILE A 82 10.04 -11.37 1.17
C ILE A 82 11.16 -12.22 0.56
N PRO A 83 12.21 -12.57 1.33
CA PRO A 83 13.27 -13.44 0.83
C PRO A 83 12.71 -14.74 0.26
N ALA A 84 13.29 -15.24 -0.83
CA ALA A 84 12.78 -16.44 -1.50
C ALA A 84 12.89 -17.71 -0.63
N ASP A 85 13.79 -17.71 0.36
CA ASP A 85 13.99 -18.76 1.35
C ASP A 85 13.11 -18.59 2.61
N ALA A 86 12.31 -17.52 2.69
CA ALA A 86 11.33 -17.35 3.76
C ALA A 86 10.05 -18.14 3.47
N SER A 87 9.50 -18.82 4.49
CA SER A 87 8.23 -19.56 4.36
C SER A 87 7.01 -18.65 4.20
N ALA A 88 6.98 -17.54 4.93
CA ALA A 88 5.96 -16.50 4.85
C ALA A 88 6.48 -15.18 5.41
N GLY A 89 5.89 -14.06 4.96
CA GLY A 89 6.05 -12.75 5.59
C GLY A 89 4.82 -12.42 6.43
N LEU A 90 5.03 -11.99 7.67
CA LEU A 90 3.97 -11.51 8.56
C LEU A 90 4.08 -10.00 8.72
N ASN A 91 2.95 -9.30 8.62
CA ASN A 91 2.87 -7.91 9.05
C ASN A 91 2.74 -7.88 10.58
N TYR A 92 3.82 -7.57 11.27
CA TYR A 92 3.85 -7.50 12.74
C TYR A 92 3.08 -6.28 13.28
N GLY A 93 3.18 -5.15 12.60
CA GLY A 93 2.63 -3.89 13.08
C GLY A 93 3.18 -2.70 12.32
N LEU A 94 2.73 -1.52 12.75
CA LEU A 94 3.07 -0.23 12.16
C LEU A 94 3.35 0.74 13.30
N ASP A 95 4.47 1.47 13.24
CA ASP A 95 4.77 2.50 14.24
C ASP A 95 3.98 3.79 13.98
N LYS A 96 4.27 4.46 12.86
CA LYS A 96 3.68 5.76 12.50
C LYS A 96 3.15 5.73 11.07
N VAL A 97 1.84 5.93 10.93
CA VAL A 97 1.16 6.09 9.64
C VAL A 97 0.46 7.44 9.60
N ARG A 98 0.59 8.17 8.49
CA ARG A 98 -0.17 9.40 8.23
C ARG A 98 -0.62 9.45 6.77
N PHE A 99 -1.88 9.82 6.56
CA PHE A 99 -2.46 10.03 5.23
C PHE A 99 -2.45 11.53 4.93
N ILE A 100 -1.39 12.00 4.28
CA ILE A 100 -1.16 13.45 4.07
C ILE A 100 -2.04 13.99 2.94
N THR A 101 -2.13 13.26 1.83
CA THR A 101 -2.90 13.66 0.65
C THR A 101 -3.89 12.55 0.29
N PRO A 102 -5.19 12.85 0.17
CA PRO A 102 -6.17 11.88 -0.28
C PRO A 102 -5.88 11.37 -1.68
N VAL A 103 -6.04 10.06 -1.89
CA VAL A 103 -5.90 9.43 -3.20
C VAL A 103 -7.26 9.50 -3.90
N ARG A 104 -7.38 10.31 -4.94
CA ARG A 104 -8.62 10.41 -5.74
C ARG A 104 -8.85 9.13 -6.55
N ALA A 105 -10.10 8.76 -6.77
CA ALA A 105 -10.43 7.66 -7.68
C ALA A 105 -9.83 7.91 -9.08
N GLY A 106 -9.26 6.86 -9.67
CA GLY A 106 -8.50 6.92 -10.94
C GLY A 106 -7.04 7.33 -10.80
N ALA A 107 -6.60 7.80 -9.63
CA ALA A 107 -5.18 8.09 -9.41
C ALA A 107 -4.34 6.81 -9.39
N ARG A 108 -3.03 6.96 -9.63
CA ARG A 108 -2.06 5.89 -9.50
C ARG A 108 -1.20 6.09 -8.28
N VAL A 109 -0.89 5.01 -7.57
CA VAL A 109 0.01 4.98 -6.43
C VAL A 109 1.13 3.98 -6.70
N ARG A 110 2.29 4.21 -6.12
CA ARG A 110 3.38 3.23 -6.08
C ARG A 110 4.06 3.31 -4.73
N ARG A 111 4.81 2.26 -4.39
CA ARG A 111 5.62 2.20 -3.20
C ARG A 111 7.08 2.42 -3.57
N GLU A 112 7.75 3.29 -2.81
CA GLU A 112 9.21 3.37 -2.73
C GLU A 112 9.60 3.00 -1.30
N ARG A 113 10.67 2.22 -1.12
CA ARG A 113 11.09 1.84 0.24
C ARG A 113 12.58 1.61 0.42
N ARG A 114 12.95 1.84 1.68
CA ARG A 114 14.24 1.56 2.32
C ARG A 114 14.00 0.68 3.56
N ILE A 115 14.92 -0.24 3.88
CA ILE A 115 14.90 -0.92 5.20
C ILE A 115 15.48 0.02 6.24
N ASP A 116 14.77 0.24 7.35
CA ASP A 116 15.21 1.15 8.41
C ASP A 116 15.97 0.40 9.52
N SER A 117 15.40 -0.69 10.03
CA SER A 117 16.01 -1.52 11.09
C SER A 117 15.37 -2.91 11.17
N ARG A 118 15.98 -3.79 11.98
CA ARG A 118 15.42 -5.11 12.34
C ARG A 118 14.94 -5.09 13.80
N ALA A 119 13.74 -5.60 14.04
CA ALA A 119 13.31 -6.00 15.38
C ALA A 119 13.81 -7.43 15.65
N ILE A 120 14.49 -7.61 16.79
CA ILE A 120 14.99 -8.90 17.28
C ILE A 120 13.81 -9.76 17.74
#